data_AF-A0A809RMS7-F1
#
_entry.id   AF-A0A809RMS7-F1
#
_cell.length_a   1.000
_cell.length_b   1.000
_cell.length_c   1.000
_cell.angle_alpha   90.00
_cell.angle_beta   90.00
_cell.angle_gamma   90.00
#
_symmetry.space_group_name_H-M   'P 1'
#
loop_
_entity.id
_entity.type
_entity.pdbx_description
1 polymer ?
#
loop_
_entity_poly.entity_id
_entity_poly.type
_entity_poly.pdbx_seq_one_letter_code
_entity_poly.pdbx_strand_id
1 'polypeptide(L)'
;MRDHFRWLKGKEKLAAFESSPGKFRHFCSVCGSHLMAERITQPHVIVRVATLDEDPRSKPAMHIWCSHDVPWLQDDKDIPHFQEWQPGRGN
;
A
#
# COMPACT_ATOMS: atom_id res chain seq x y z
N MET A 1 11.76 6.12 5.38
CA MET A 1 12.83 5.10 5.53
C MET A 1 12.32 3.96 6.39
N ARG A 2 12.76 2.72 6.12
CA ARG A 2 12.42 1.50 6.87
C ARG A 2 12.76 1.64 8.35
N ASP A 3 13.81 2.38 8.67
CA ASP A 3 14.27 2.64 10.05
C ASP A 3 13.24 3.39 10.92
N HIS A 4 12.25 4.05 10.31
CA HIS A 4 11.17 4.75 11.01
C HIS A 4 9.95 3.86 11.26
N PHE A 5 9.97 2.61 10.79
CA PHE A 5 8.86 1.68 10.94
C PHE A 5 9.27 0.52 11.86
N ARG A 6 8.42 0.21 12.85
CA ARG A 6 8.58 -0.97 13.70
C ARG A 6 7.23 -1.52 14.12
N TRP A 7 7.15 -2.85 14.15
CA TRP A 7 6.01 -3.55 14.76
C TRP A 7 6.09 -3.43 16.29
N LEU A 8 5.07 -2.84 16.90
CA LEU A 8 5.00 -2.67 18.36
C LEU A 8 4.40 -3.90 19.05
N LYS A 9 3.39 -4.52 18.44
CA LYS A 9 2.63 -5.67 18.98
C LYS A 9 2.10 -6.54 17.84
N GLY A 10 1.63 -7.75 18.13
CA GLY A 10 0.93 -8.60 17.18
C GLY A 10 1.82 -9.32 16.16
N LYS A 11 3.14 -9.36 16.38
CA LYS A 11 4.11 -10.02 15.49
C LYS A 11 3.81 -11.52 15.35
N GLU A 12 3.27 -12.14 16.39
CA GLU A 12 2.87 -13.54 16.44
C GLU A 12 1.67 -13.86 15.53
N LYS A 13 0.91 -12.84 15.12
CA LYS A 13 -0.21 -12.94 14.18
C LYS A 13 0.12 -12.34 12.81
N LEU A 14 1.38 -11.97 12.58
CA LEU A 14 1.82 -11.38 11.32
C LEU A 14 2.16 -12.50 10.34
N ALA A 15 1.41 -12.56 9.24
CA ALA A 15 1.74 -13.40 8.10
C ALA A 15 2.31 -12.56 6.95
N ALA A 16 3.12 -13.19 6.11
CA ALA A 16 3.72 -12.54 4.95
C ALA A 16 3.59 -13.43 3.70
N PHE A 17 3.38 -12.80 2.54
CA PHE A 17 3.37 -13.44 1.24
C PHE A 17 4.23 -12.69 0.24
N GLU A 18 5.09 -13.41 -0.48
CA GLU A 18 5.94 -12.85 -1.54
C GLU A 18 5.15 -12.77 -2.85
N SER A 19 4.54 -11.61 -3.10
CA SER A 19 3.65 -11.42 -4.27
C SER A 19 4.38 -11.28 -5.62
N SER A 20 5.69 -11.07 -5.57
CA SER A 20 6.63 -11.08 -6.70
C SER A 20 8.03 -11.14 -6.09
N PRO A 21 9.08 -11.57 -6.81
CA PRO A 21 10.44 -11.63 -6.26
C PRO A 21 10.83 -10.36 -5.49
N GLY A 22 11.17 -10.54 -4.21
CA GLY A 22 11.58 -9.51 -3.26
C GLY A 22 10.46 -8.60 -2.73
N LYS A 23 9.20 -8.78 -3.11
CA LYS A 23 8.05 -7.95 -2.69
C LYS A 23 7.12 -8.69 -1.74
N PHE A 24 7.22 -8.33 -0.47
CA PHE A 24 6.42 -8.93 0.59
C PHE A 24 5.19 -8.10 0.93
N ARG A 25 4.08 -8.79 1.19
CA ARG A 25 2.83 -8.24 1.71
C ARG A 25 2.61 -8.83 3.09
N HIS A 26 2.58 -7.98 4.10
CA HIS A 26 2.38 -8.33 5.49
C HIS A 26 0.94 -8.06 5.90
N PHE A 27 0.28 -9.06 6.47
CA PHE A 27 -1.13 -9.01 6.82
C PHE A 27 -1.40 -9.77 8.13
N CYS A 28 -2.52 -9.43 8.78
CA CYS A 28 -2.96 -10.15 9.97
C CYS A 28 -3.48 -11.53 9.59
N SER A 29 -2.92 -12.60 10.19
CA SER A 29 -3.34 -13.98 9.93
C SER A 29 -4.74 -14.31 10.46
N VAL A 30 -5.30 -13.46 11.32
CA VAL A 30 -6.61 -13.67 11.94
C VAL A 30 -7.73 -13.02 11.13
N CYS A 31 -7.59 -11.74 10.77
CA CYS A 31 -8.65 -10.99 10.05
C CYS A 31 -8.34 -10.75 8.57
N GLY A 32 -7.14 -11.06 8.09
CA GLY A 32 -6.74 -10.88 6.70
C GLY A 32 -6.39 -9.43 6.31
N SER A 33 -6.50 -8.46 7.22
CA SER A 33 -6.18 -7.05 6.91
C SER A 33 -4.73 -6.91 6.46
N HIS A 34 -4.52 -6.31 5.29
CA HIS A 34 -3.21 -5.95 4.77
C HIS A 34 -2.70 -4.73 5.55
N LEU A 35 -1.50 -4.82 6.11
CA LEU A 35 -0.95 -3.79 7.00
C LEU A 35 0.20 -3.03 6.35
N MET A 36 1.14 -3.76 5.75
CA MET A 36 2.38 -3.19 5.22
C MET A 36 2.87 -3.99 4.02
N ALA A 37 3.49 -3.34 3.04
CA ALA A 37 4.25 -4.00 1.99
C ALA A 37 5.67 -3.42 1.88
N GLU A 38 6.64 -4.26 1.54
CA GLU A 38 8.02 -3.84 1.34
C GLU A 38 8.63 -4.52 0.13
N ARG A 39 9.60 -3.85 -0.49
CA ARG A 39 10.60 -4.51 -1.33
C ARG A 39 11.91 -4.53 -0.56
N ILE A 40 12.52 -5.69 -0.36
CA ILE A 40 13.73 -5.83 0.46
C ILE A 40 14.87 -4.93 -0.05
N THR A 41 14.92 -4.68 -1.35
CA THR A 41 15.91 -3.82 -2.02
C THR A 41 15.63 -2.32 -1.90
N GLN A 42 14.49 -1.91 -1.33
CA GLN A 42 14.10 -0.51 -1.22
C GLN A 42 14.13 -0.02 0.23
N PRO A 43 14.57 1.22 0.47
CA PRO A 43 14.74 1.76 1.82
C PRO A 43 13.42 2.21 2.45
N HIS A 44 12.27 1.97 1.83
CA HIS A 44 10.96 2.42 2.30
C HIS A 44 9.96 1.28 2.37
N VAL A 45 8.95 1.46 3.21
CA VAL A 45 7.80 0.56 3.34
C VAL A 45 6.55 1.28 2.88
N ILE A 46 5.53 0.52 2.51
CA ILE A 46 4.21 1.01 2.11
C ILE A 46 3.23 0.62 3.22
N VAL A 47 2.65 1.61 3.91
CA VAL A 47 1.63 1.40 4.95
C VAL A 47 0.24 1.55 4.34
N ARG A 48 -0.72 0.73 4.77
CA ARG A 48 -2.11 0.86 4.33
C ARG A 48 -2.81 1.95 5.12
N VAL A 49 -3.18 3.03 4.44
CA VAL A 49 -3.84 4.20 5.06
C VAL A 49 -5.13 3.80 5.79
N ALA A 50 -5.88 2.83 5.26
CA ALA A 50 -7.11 2.32 5.86
C ALA A 50 -6.92 1.61 7.22
N THR A 51 -5.67 1.40 7.68
CA THR A 51 -5.38 0.80 8.99
C THR A 51 -4.90 1.82 10.02
N LEU A 52 -4.98 3.11 9.71
CA LEU A 52 -4.63 4.20 10.63
C LEU A 52 -5.89 4.61 11.42
N ASP A 53 -5.72 4.81 12.73
CA ASP A 53 -6.81 5.30 13.60
C ASP A 53 -7.00 6.83 13.49
N GLU A 54 -5.91 7.55 13.18
CA GLU A 54 -5.88 9.00 13.09
C GLU A 54 -5.74 9.47 11.63
N ASP A 55 -6.24 10.69 11.35
CA ASP A 55 -6.08 11.32 10.05
C ASP A 55 -4.59 11.55 9.73
N PRO A 56 -4.04 10.95 8.65
CA PRO A 56 -2.66 11.16 8.24
C PRO A 56 -2.39 12.59 7.74
N ARG A 57 -3.42 13.46 7.65
CA ARG A 57 -3.39 14.82 7.11
C ARG A 57 -2.78 14.89 5.71
N SER A 58 -2.86 13.77 5.00
CA SER A 58 -2.29 13.55 3.68
C SER A 58 -3.40 13.06 2.77
N LYS A 59 -3.52 13.66 1.59
CA LYS A 59 -4.51 13.26 0.58
C LYS A 59 -3.87 12.35 -0.47
N PRO A 60 -4.64 11.51 -1.17
CA PRO A 60 -4.15 10.77 -2.32
C PRO A 60 -3.50 11.74 -3.34
N ALA A 61 -2.33 11.37 -3.86
CA ALA A 61 -1.63 12.18 -4.85
C ALA A 61 -1.94 11.79 -6.29
N MET A 62 -2.42 10.56 -6.51
CA MET A 62 -2.75 9.99 -7.81
C MET A 62 -3.58 8.72 -7.63
N HIS A 63 -4.33 8.35 -8.68
CA HIS A 63 -5.01 7.08 -8.82
C HIS A 63 -4.36 6.29 -9.96
N ILE A 64 -3.93 5.05 -9.69
CA ILE A 64 -3.25 4.16 -10.64
C ILE A 64 -4.03 2.86 -10.80
N TRP A 65 -3.81 2.16 -11.90
CA TRP A 65 -4.55 0.93 -12.26
C TRP A 65 -6.05 1.16 -12.50
N CYS A 66 -6.45 2.36 -12.93
CA CYS A 66 -7.84 2.71 -13.22
C CYS A 66 -8.46 1.88 -14.36
N SER A 67 -7.66 1.12 -15.11
CA SER A 67 -8.16 0.15 -16.09
C SER A 67 -8.98 -0.98 -15.46
N HIS A 68 -8.83 -1.19 -14.15
CA HIS A 68 -9.59 -2.15 -13.36
C HIS A 68 -10.70 -1.50 -12.52
N ASP A 69 -10.94 -0.20 -12.67
CA ASP A 69 -12.01 0.49 -11.94
C ASP A 69 -13.38 0.01 -12.39
N VAL A 70 -14.29 -0.02 -11.43
CA VAL A 70 -15.71 -0.32 -11.62
C VAL A 70 -16.51 0.98 -11.48
N PRO A 71 -17.67 1.13 -12.15
CA PRO A 71 -18.39 2.40 -12.21
C PRO A 71 -18.74 3.03 -10.86
N TRP A 72 -18.90 2.21 -9.82
CA TRP A 72 -19.22 2.66 -8.46
C TRP A 72 -18.01 3.12 -7.62
N LEU A 73 -16.79 3.10 -8.18
CA LEU A 73 -15.57 3.64 -7.58
C LEU A 73 -15.12 4.97 -8.22
N GLN A 74 -15.99 5.62 -9.01
CA GLN A 74 -15.67 6.91 -9.61
C GLN A 74 -15.64 8.02 -8.55
N ASP A 75 -14.44 8.35 -8.10
CA ASP A 75 -14.17 9.47 -7.17
C ASP A 75 -13.94 10.79 -7.91
N ASP A 76 -14.07 11.91 -7.19
CA ASP A 76 -13.92 13.28 -7.72
C ASP A 76 -12.53 13.59 -8.29
N LYS A 77 -12.51 14.35 -9.40
CA LYS A 77 -11.47 14.40 -10.44
C LYS A 77 -10.21 15.25 -10.13
N ASP A 78 -9.95 15.55 -8.87
CA ASP A 78 -8.91 16.55 -8.53
C ASP A 78 -7.48 15.99 -8.46
N ILE A 79 -7.29 14.70 -8.77
CA ILE A 79 -5.97 14.05 -8.82
C ILE A 79 -5.73 13.34 -10.16
N PRO A 80 -4.46 13.20 -10.60
CA PRO A 80 -4.13 12.44 -11.80
C PRO A 80 -4.60 10.99 -11.72
N HIS A 81 -5.22 10.51 -12.81
CA HIS A 81 -5.68 9.13 -12.98
C HIS A 81 -4.90 8.43 -14.09
N PHE A 82 -4.44 7.21 -13.84
CA PHE A 82 -3.64 6.43 -14.77
C PHE A 82 -4.22 5.02 -14.92
N GLN A 83 -4.35 4.56 -16.17
CA GLN A 83 -4.85 3.21 -16.48
C GLN A 83 -3.96 2.11 -15.89
N GLU A 84 -2.67 2.39 -15.73
CA GLU A 84 -1.67 1.52 -15.09
C GLU A 84 -0.76 2.39 -14.21
N TRP A 85 0.56 2.31 -14.36
CA TRP A 85 1.51 3.20 -13.70
C TRP A 85 1.49 4.62 -14.27
N GLN A 86 1.86 5.60 -13.45
CA GLN A 86 2.13 6.94 -13.93
C GLN A 86 3.33 6.96 -14.90
N PRO A 87 3.32 7.83 -15.93
CA PRO A 87 4.44 7.99 -16.84
C PRO A 87 5.76 8.28 -16.09
N GLY A 88 6.87 7.76 -16.60
CA GLY A 88 8.21 8.00 -16.04
C GLY A 88 8.55 7.18 -14.79
N ARG A 89 7.64 6.32 -14.31
CA ARG A 89 7.99 5.31 -13.30
C ARG A 89 8.81 4.20 -13.97
N GLY A 90 10.13 4.29 -13.86
CA GLY A 90 11.04 3.21 -14.29
C GLY A 90 10.69 1.89 -13.58
N ASN A 91 10.73 0.79 -14.32
CA ASN A 91 10.65 -0.56 -13.76
C ASN A 91 11.95 -0.94 -13.04
#